data_AF-A0A2G8CV07-F1
#
_entry.id   AF-A0A2G8CV07-F1
#
_cell.length_a   1.000
_cell.length_b   1.000
_cell.length_c   1.000
_cell.angle_alpha   90.00
_cell.angle_beta   90.00
_cell.angle_gamma   90.00
#
_symmetry.space_group_name_H-M   'P 1'
#
loop_
_entity.id
_entity.type
_entity.pdbx_description
1 polymer ?
#
loop_
_entity_poly.entity_id
_entity_poly.type
_entity_poly.pdbx_seq_one_letter_code
_entity_poly.pdbx_strand_id
1 'polypeptide(L)'
;MYAVCDILGHLDALERALEVVDLDGDPGAQLVLLGDYVDRGPSSRQVLERVCSLQQEHSERVVALLGNHDCWMLDWLDAED
;
A
#
# COMPACT_ATOMS: atom_id res chain seq x y z
N MET A 1 15.29 -0.90 6.29
CA MET A 1 13.91 -1.43 6.35
C MET A 1 12.98 -0.27 6.65
N TYR A 2 11.95 -0.12 5.83
CA TYR A 2 10.97 0.95 5.88
C TYR A 2 9.58 0.38 6.13
N ALA A 3 8.71 1.15 6.76
CA ALA A 3 7.33 0.77 6.99
C ALA A 3 6.41 1.98 6.75
N VAL A 4 5.30 1.75 6.05
CA VAL A 4 4.27 2.76 5.76
C VAL A 4 2.91 2.16 6.10
N CYS A 5 2.05 2.92 6.79
CA CYS A 5 0.74 2.52 7.26
C CYS A 5 -0.30 3.61 6.98
N ASP A 6 -1.58 3.27 7.13
CA ASP A 6 -2.70 4.21 7.18
C ASP A 6 -2.72 5.19 5.98
N ILE A 7 -2.59 4.64 4.77
CA ILE A 7 -2.60 5.44 3.54
C ILE A 7 -4.00 6.00 3.29
N LEU A 8 -5.05 5.24 3.63
CA LEU A 8 -6.44 5.68 3.67
C LEU A 8 -6.84 6.48 2.42
N GLY A 9 -6.58 5.94 1.24
CA GLY A 9 -6.93 6.56 -0.03
C GLY A 9 -6.19 7.87 -0.38
N HIS A 10 -5.12 8.23 0.33
CA HIS A 10 -4.34 9.45 0.09
C HIS A 10 -3.06 9.19 -0.73
N LEU A 11 -3.22 9.11 -2.06
CA LEU A 11 -2.11 8.85 -2.98
C LEU A 11 -0.92 9.82 -2.81
N ASP A 12 -1.17 11.13 -2.68
CA ASP A 12 -0.10 12.12 -2.54
C ASP A 12 0.72 11.93 -1.26
N ALA A 13 0.13 11.36 -0.21
CA ALA A 13 0.83 11.04 1.03
C ALA A 13 1.68 9.78 0.85
N LEU A 14 1.15 8.76 0.17
CA LEU A 14 1.90 7.55 -0.19
C LEU A 14 3.13 7.89 -1.03
N GLU A 15 2.97 8.64 -2.13
CA GLU A 15 4.10 9.00 -3.01
C GLU A 15 5.19 9.76 -2.23
N ARG A 16 4.79 10.70 -1.35
CA ARG A 16 5.75 11.42 -0.51
C ARG A 16 6.46 10.54 0.52
N ALA A 17 5.77 9.54 1.06
CA ALA A 17 6.41 8.56 1.93
C ALA A 17 7.41 7.68 1.16
N LEU A 18 7.13 7.39 -0.12
CA LEU A 18 8.01 6.59 -0.98
C LEU A 18 9.27 7.35 -1.43
N GLU A 19 9.28 8.69 -1.42
CA GLU A 19 10.45 9.51 -1.76
C GLU A 19 11.71 9.19 -0.91
N VAL A 20 11.54 8.65 0.31
CA VAL A 20 12.65 8.27 1.18
C VAL A 20 13.00 6.78 1.13
N VAL A 21 12.24 5.98 0.37
CA VAL A 21 12.44 4.53 0.25
C VAL A 21 13.30 4.25 -0.99
N ASP A 22 14.58 3.98 -0.77
CA ASP A 22 15.53 3.74 -1.86
C ASP A 22 15.57 2.26 -2.31
N LEU A 23 14.51 1.78 -2.98
CA LEU A 23 14.45 0.40 -3.47
C LEU A 23 15.36 0.15 -4.70
N ASP A 24 15.73 1.19 -5.44
CA ASP A 24 16.55 1.06 -6.64
C ASP A 24 18.05 1.22 -6.37
N GLY A 25 18.42 2.09 -5.42
CA GLY A 25 19.81 2.40 -5.07
C GLY A 25 20.40 1.53 -3.97
N ASP A 26 19.57 1.01 -3.05
CA ASP A 26 20.01 0.13 -1.95
C ASP A 26 19.46 -1.30 -2.12
N PRO A 27 20.30 -2.28 -2.51
CA PRO A 27 19.90 -3.68 -2.61
C PRO A 27 19.41 -4.30 -1.29
N GLY A 28 19.79 -3.72 -0.14
CA GLY A 28 19.35 -4.13 1.19
C GLY A 28 18.06 -3.45 1.66
N ALA A 29 17.53 -2.47 0.90
CA ALA A 29 16.29 -1.81 1.25
C ALA A 29 15.10 -2.78 1.12
N GLN A 30 14.26 -2.77 2.16
CA GLN A 30 13.00 -3.51 2.23
C GLN A 30 11.90 -2.57 2.68
N LEU A 31 10.70 -2.74 2.13
CA LEU A 31 9.52 -1.95 2.45
C LEU A 31 8.39 -2.89 2.88
N VAL A 32 7.78 -2.57 4.03
CA VAL A 32 6.55 -3.22 4.49
C VAL A 32 5.42 -2.19 4.48
N LEU A 33 4.44 -2.43 3.63
CA LEU A 33 3.18 -1.69 3.61
C LEU A 33 2.23 -2.40 4.59
N LEU A 34 1.83 -1.70 5.65
CA LEU A 34 1.17 -2.28 6.82
C LEU A 34 -0.36 -2.40 6.70
N GLY A 35 -0.93 -2.07 5.53
CA GLY A 35 -2.37 -2.08 5.30
C GLY A 35 -3.03 -0.72 5.45
N ASP A 36 -4.37 -0.73 5.43
CA ASP A 36 -5.26 0.42 5.41
C ASP A 36 -5.00 1.32 4.20
N TYR A 37 -5.11 0.72 3.01
CA TYR A 37 -4.90 1.37 1.72
C TYR A 37 -6.09 2.19 1.27
N VAL A 38 -7.29 1.73 1.62
CA VAL A 38 -8.57 2.25 1.15
C VAL A 38 -9.30 3.03 2.25
N ASP A 39 -10.48 3.55 1.92
CA ASP A 39 -11.32 4.42 2.76
C ASP A 39 -10.82 5.87 2.85
N ARG A 40 -11.65 6.78 3.36
CA ARG A 40 -11.47 8.22 3.67
C ARG A 40 -10.96 9.14 2.56
N GLY A 41 -9.83 8.83 1.94
CA GLY A 41 -9.20 9.61 0.89
C GLY A 41 -9.84 9.37 -0.49
N PRO A 42 -9.70 10.34 -1.41
CA PRO A 42 -10.40 10.33 -2.69
C PRO A 42 -9.81 9.34 -3.72
N SER A 43 -8.66 8.73 -3.42
CA SER A 43 -7.84 8.02 -4.41
C SER A 43 -7.57 6.56 -4.03
N SER A 44 -8.50 5.90 -3.32
CA SER A 44 -8.37 4.49 -2.90
C SER A 44 -7.96 3.56 -4.04
N ARG A 45 -8.56 3.71 -5.23
CA ARG A 45 -8.21 2.92 -6.41
C ARG A 45 -6.74 3.11 -6.81
N GLN A 46 -6.28 4.35 -6.95
CA GLN A 46 -4.92 4.64 -7.37
C GLN A 46 -3.89 4.21 -6.32
N VAL A 47 -4.24 4.27 -5.04
CA VAL A 47 -3.40 3.72 -3.97
C VAL A 47 -3.22 2.21 -4.15
N LEU A 48 -4.30 1.45 -4.35
CA LEU A 48 -4.22 0.00 -4.60
C LEU A 48 -3.40 -0.31 -5.86
N GLU A 49 -3.64 0.40 -6.96
CA GLU A 49 -2.87 0.26 -8.21
C GLU A 49 -1.36 0.48 -7.94
N ARG A 50 -1.01 1.50 -7.15
CA ARG A 50 0.37 1.81 -6.79
C ARG A 50 1.01 0.76 -5.89
N VAL A 51 0.30 0.31 -4.86
CA VAL A 51 0.75 -0.75 -3.95
C VAL A 51 1.01 -2.05 -4.72
N CYS A 52 0.10 -2.43 -5.63
CA CYS A 52 0.28 -3.59 -6.49
C CYS A 52 1.50 -3.44 -7.43
N SER A 53 1.68 -2.28 -8.06
CA SER A 53 2.86 -2.02 -8.93
C SER A 53 4.16 -2.16 -8.15
N LEU A 54 4.26 -1.54 -6.97
CA LEU A 54 5.46 -1.62 -6.12
C LEU A 54 5.79 -3.07 -5.72
N GLN A 55 4.77 -3.84 -5.31
CA GLN A 55 4.96 -5.24 -4.95
C GLN A 55 5.38 -6.09 -6.16
N GLN A 56 4.90 -5.79 -7.36
CA GLN A 56 5.29 -6.50 -8.58
C GLN A 56 6.72 -6.14 -9.01
N GLU A 57 7.08 -4.86 -8.95
CA GLU A 57 8.41 -4.34 -9.32
C GLU A 57 9.52 -4.85 -8.37
N HIS A 58 9.20 -5.04 -7.09
CA HIS A 58 10.16 -5.40 -6.04
C HIS A 58 9.69 -6.58 -5.17
N SER A 59 9.18 -7.63 -5.79
CA SER A 59 8.49 -8.77 -5.12
C SER A 59 9.24 -9.46 -3.97
N GLU A 60 10.57 -9.46 -3.95
CA GLU A 60 11.37 -10.04 -2.85
C GLU A 60 11.61 -9.08 -1.68
N ARG A 61 11.32 -7.79 -1.87
CA ARG A 61 11.69 -6.70 -0.94
C ARG A 61 10.52 -5.82 -0.51
N VAL A 62 9.37 -5.91 -1.18
CA VAL A 62 8.13 -5.21 -0.84
C VAL A 62 7.08 -6.21 -0.39
N VAL A 63 6.60 -6.06 0.84
CA VAL A 63 5.49 -6.84 1.40
C VAL A 63 4.31 -5.91 1.64
N ALA A 64 3.14 -6.26 1.10
CA ALA A 64 1.89 -5.57 1.36
C ALA A 64 0.99 -6.43 2.25
N LEU A 65 0.68 -5.94 3.45
CA LEU A 65 -0.23 -6.56 4.40
C LEU A 65 -1.65 -6.02 4.21
N LEU A 66 -2.66 -6.76 4.68
CA LEU A 66 -4.03 -6.25 4.76
C LEU A 66 -4.25 -5.57 6.11
N GLY A 67 -4.80 -4.37 6.08
CA GLY A 67 -5.32 -3.66 7.26
C GLY A 67 -6.81 -3.93 7.48
N ASN A 68 -7.37 -3.43 8.58
CA ASN A 68 -8.78 -3.65 8.89
C ASN A 68 -9.71 -2.94 7.89
N HIS A 69 -9.35 -1.76 7.40
CA HIS A 69 -10.14 -1.06 6.37
C HIS A 69 -10.18 -1.84 5.05
N ASP A 70 -9.06 -2.48 4.68
CA ASP A 70 -8.99 -3.33 3.49
C ASP A 70 -9.86 -4.57 3.65
N CYS A 71 -9.81 -5.23 4.82
CA CYS A 71 -10.68 -6.36 5.15
C CYS A 71 -12.16 -5.98 5.08
N TRP A 72 -12.57 -4.84 5.65
CA TRP A 72 -13.96 -4.40 5.57
C TRP A 72 -14.42 -4.11 4.14
N MET A 73 -13.54 -3.57 3.30
CA MET A 73 -13.86 -3.38 1.88
C MET A 73 -14.06 -4.73 1.17
N LEU A 74 -13.21 -5.72 1.45
CA LEU A 74 -13.35 -7.06 0.89
C LEU A 74 -14.64 -7.74 1.40
N ASP A 75 -14.92 -7.67 2.71
CA ASP A 75 -16.16 -8.20 3.30
C ASP A 75 -17.40 -7.56 2.65
N TRP A 76 -17.36 -6.26 2.36
CA TRP A 76 -18.44 -5.56 1.65
C TRP A 76 -18.55 -6.00 0.18
N LEU A 77 -17.44 -6.24 -0.51
CA LEU A 77 -17.43 -6.73 -1.90
C LEU A 77 -17.95 -8.16 -2.01
N ASP A 78 -17.65 -9.01 -1.03
CA ASP A 78 -18.01 -10.42 -1.00
C ASP A 78 -19.40 -10.67 -0.41
N ALA A 79 -20.04 -9.66 0.18
CA ALA A 79 -21.41 -9.76 0.65
C ALA A 79 -22.35 -9.99 -0.55
N GLU A 80 -22.84 -11.23 -0.68
CA GLU A 80 -23.98 -11.55 -1.55
C GLU A 80 -25.25 -10.87 -0.99
N ASP A 81 -26.08 -10.31 -1.89
CA ASP A 81 -27.36 -9.65 -1.54
C ASP A 81 -28.30 -10.55 -0.72
#